data_AF-A0A5C4X3R7-F1
#
_entry.id   AF-A0A5C4X3R7-F1
#
_cell.length_a   1.000
_cell.length_b   1.000
_cell.length_c   1.000
_cell.angle_alpha   90.00
_cell.angle_beta   90.00
_cell.angle_gamma   90.00
#
_symmetry.space_group_name_H-M   'P 1'
#
loop_
_entity.id
_entity.type
_entity.pdbx_description
1 polymer ?
#
loop_
_entity_poly.entity_id
_entity_poly.type
_entity_poly.pdbx_seq_one_letter_code
_entity_poly.pdbx_strand_id
1 'polypeptide(L)'
;MSIGETARRAGSSPRALRYYEEQGLLAPTRTEGGQRRYQADTVERIILYRRLIDAGLGTEVIRELLPCMNGSASSDTVATLQREHKKLLAQARELEATAGRLESILESL
;
A
#
# COMPACT_ATOMS: atom_id res chain seq x y z
N MET A 1 14.45 -1.60 -15.04
CA MET A 1 15.30 -0.99 -13.99
C MET A 1 15.77 -2.06 -12.99
N SER A 2 16.94 -1.90 -12.35
CA SER A 2 17.40 -2.82 -11.29
C SER A 2 16.63 -2.60 -9.98
N ILE A 3 16.71 -3.53 -9.03
CA ILE A 3 16.04 -3.39 -7.72
C ILE A 3 16.50 -2.15 -6.95
N GLY A 4 17.80 -1.82 -7.00
CA GLY A 4 18.35 -0.64 -6.34
C GLY A 4 17.84 0.65 -6.97
N GLU A 5 17.79 0.71 -8.30
CA GLU A 5 17.24 1.84 -9.04
C GLU A 5 15.76 2.06 -8.71
N THR A 6 14.96 1.00 -8.82
CA THR A 6 13.51 1.06 -8.57
C THR A 6 13.22 1.46 -7.13
N ALA A 7 13.95 0.88 -6.15
CA ALA A 7 13.80 1.22 -4.74
C ALA A 7 14.08 2.71 -4.49
N ARG A 8 15.19 3.24 -5.00
CA ARG A 8 15.54 4.65 -4.85
C ARG A 8 14.49 5.57 -5.46
N ARG A 9 14.05 5.29 -6.70
CA ARG A 9 13.02 6.07 -7.39
C ARG A 9 11.68 6.05 -6.67
N ALA A 10 11.34 4.93 -6.03
CA ALA A 10 10.11 4.80 -5.27
C ALA A 10 10.21 5.32 -3.83
N GLY A 11 11.39 5.79 -3.38
CA GLY A 11 11.62 6.15 -1.97
C GLY A 11 11.50 4.96 -1.01
N SER A 12 11.86 3.77 -1.47
CA SER A 12 11.75 2.50 -0.75
C SER A 12 13.11 1.83 -0.61
N SER A 13 13.15 0.63 -0.01
CA SER A 13 14.37 -0.16 0.12
C SER A 13 14.32 -1.41 -0.76
N PRO A 14 15.48 -1.93 -1.23
CA PRO A 14 15.52 -3.24 -1.91
C PRO A 14 14.94 -4.38 -1.07
N ARG A 15 15.01 -4.27 0.26
CA ARG A 15 14.38 -5.22 1.20
C ARG A 15 12.85 -5.17 1.09
N ALA A 16 12.27 -3.97 1.07
CA ALA A 16 10.83 -3.80 0.92
C ALA A 16 10.34 -4.30 -0.45
N LEU A 17 11.10 -4.07 -1.54
CA LEU A 17 10.75 -4.61 -2.85
C LEU A 17 10.75 -6.14 -2.87
N ARG A 18 11.74 -6.79 -2.23
CA ARG A 18 11.76 -8.25 -2.08
C ARG A 18 10.56 -8.75 -1.25
N TYR A 19 10.23 -8.04 -0.18
CA TYR A 19 9.04 -8.36 0.60
C TYR A 19 7.76 -8.23 -0.24
N TYR A 20 7.61 -7.18 -1.05
CA TYR A 20 6.46 -7.04 -1.94
C TYR A 20 6.40 -8.11 -3.03
N GLU A 21 7.54 -8.62 -3.51
CA GLU A 21 7.58 -9.81 -4.38
C GLU A 21 7.11 -11.08 -3.65
N GLU A 22 7.58 -11.32 -2.42
CA GLU A 22 7.15 -12.44 -1.57
C GLU A 22 5.64 -12.38 -1.30
N GLN A 23 5.11 -11.16 -1.11
CA GLN A 23 3.68 -10.89 -0.99
C GLN A 23 2.97 -10.79 -2.36
N GLY A 24 3.59 -11.20 -3.47
CA GLY A 24 3.00 -11.22 -4.82
C GLY A 24 2.45 -9.87 -5.33
N LEU A 25 2.85 -8.75 -4.73
CA LEU A 25 2.48 -7.40 -5.13
C LEU A 25 3.31 -6.89 -6.31
N LEU A 26 4.50 -7.47 -6.49
CA LEU A 26 5.44 -7.16 -7.56
C LEU A 26 5.86 -8.44 -8.27
N ALA A 27 5.93 -8.36 -9.60
CA ALA A 27 6.43 -9.43 -10.46
C ALA A 27 7.54 -8.90 -11.38
N PRO A 28 8.82 -8.95 -10.95
CA PRO A 28 9.92 -8.54 -11.81
C PRO A 28 10.11 -9.53 -12.96
N THR A 29 10.51 -9.02 -14.12
CA THR A 29 11.12 -9.87 -15.14
C THR A 29 12.56 -10.19 -14.77
N ARG A 30 13.15 -11.21 -15.39
CA ARG A 30 14.56 -11.55 -15.22
C ARG A 30 15.31 -11.41 -16.54
N THR A 31 16.53 -10.90 -16.49
CA THR A 31 17.46 -10.96 -17.63
C THR A 31 17.96 -12.38 -17.82
N GLU A 32 18.62 -12.67 -18.95
CA GLU A 32 19.31 -13.95 -19.19
C GLU A 32 20.31 -14.31 -18.06
N GLY A 33 21.07 -13.33 -17.57
CA GLY A 33 21.96 -13.48 -16.40
C GLY A 33 21.26 -13.55 -15.03
N GLY A 34 19.94 -13.73 -14.98
CA GLY A 34 19.16 -13.93 -13.75
C GLY A 34 18.86 -12.68 -12.90
N GLN A 35 19.22 -11.48 -13.37
CA GLN A 35 18.99 -10.23 -12.63
C GLN A 35 17.53 -9.75 -12.74
N ARG A 36 16.97 -9.28 -11.62
CA ARG A 36 15.61 -8.68 -11.57
C ARG A 36 15.54 -7.37 -12.34
N ARG A 37 14.48 -7.21 -13.13
CA ARG A 37 14.13 -5.99 -13.84
C ARG A 37 12.68 -5.61 -13.60
N TYR A 38 12.46 -4.34 -13.27
CA TYR A 38 11.13 -3.75 -13.09
C TYR A 38 10.86 -2.73 -14.18
N GLN A 39 9.59 -2.58 -14.53
CA GLN A 39 9.11 -1.58 -15.47
C GLN A 39 9.01 -0.20 -14.80
N ALA A 40 8.90 0.86 -15.60
CA ALA A 40 8.86 2.22 -15.08
C ALA A 40 7.63 2.48 -14.20
N ASP A 41 6.47 1.94 -14.60
CA ASP A 41 5.19 2.02 -13.88
C ASP A 41 5.23 1.39 -12.48
N THR A 42 6.17 0.46 -12.25
CA THR A 42 6.35 -0.21 -10.96
C THR A 42 6.66 0.78 -9.84
N VAL A 43 7.29 1.92 -10.16
CA VAL A 43 7.59 2.96 -9.18
C VAL A 43 6.32 3.56 -8.57
N GLU A 44 5.33 3.88 -9.41
CA GLU A 44 4.05 4.44 -8.95
C GLU A 44 3.26 3.44 -8.12
N ARG A 45 3.27 2.16 -8.53
CA ARG A 45 2.66 1.06 -7.76
C ARG A 45 3.28 0.94 -6.37
N ILE A 46 4.61 0.97 -6.25
CA ILE A 46 5.31 0.88 -4.96
C ILE A 46 4.97 2.07 -4.06
N ILE A 47 4.88 3.29 -4.63
CA ILE A 47 4.49 4.48 -3.87
C ILE A 47 3.06 4.33 -3.32
N LEU A 48 2.14 3.83 -4.15
CA LEU A 48 0.77 3.58 -3.72
C LEU A 48 0.69 2.49 -2.63
N TYR A 49 1.37 1.36 -2.81
CA TYR A 49 1.40 0.31 -1.78
C TYR A 49 1.92 0.83 -0.44
N ARG A 50 2.97 1.67 -0.45
CA ARG A 50 3.48 2.29 0.78
C ARG A 50 2.42 3.16 1.44
N ARG A 51 1.73 4.03 0.68
CA ARG A 51 0.65 4.88 1.24
C ARG A 51 -0.48 4.06 1.87
N LEU A 52 -0.83 2.93 1.25
CA LEU A 52 -1.87 2.04 1.79
C LEU A 52 -1.38 1.34 3.08
N ILE A 53 -0.13 0.89 3.11
CA ILE A 53 0.48 0.31 4.31
C ILE A 53 0.57 1.33 5.44
N ASP A 54 1.00 2.56 5.13
CA ASP A 54 1.08 3.66 6.11
C ASP A 54 -0.32 4.03 6.63
N ALA A 55 -1.37 3.84 5.83
CA ALA A 55 -2.76 3.98 6.24
C ALA A 55 -3.31 2.77 7.03
N GLY A 56 -2.50 1.72 7.26
CA GLY A 56 -2.87 0.56 8.05
C GLY A 56 -3.41 -0.64 7.25
N LEU A 57 -3.37 -0.60 5.92
CA LEU A 57 -3.76 -1.76 5.11
C LEU A 57 -2.62 -2.79 5.07
N GLY A 58 -2.94 -4.04 5.39
CA GLY A 58 -2.01 -5.15 5.22
C GLY A 58 -1.73 -5.49 3.75
N THR A 59 -0.57 -6.09 3.47
CA THR A 59 -0.19 -6.48 2.10
C THR A 59 -1.14 -7.48 1.45
N GLU A 60 -1.79 -8.33 2.23
CA GLU A 60 -2.77 -9.30 1.70
C GLU A 60 -4.01 -8.60 1.16
N VAL A 61 -4.54 -7.62 1.90
CA VAL A 61 -5.63 -6.76 1.43
C VAL A 61 -5.20 -6.01 0.16
N ILE A 62 -3.99 -5.45 0.13
CA ILE A 62 -3.48 -4.74 -1.05
C ILE A 62 -3.42 -5.69 -2.26
N ARG A 63 -3.04 -6.96 -2.06
CA ARG A 63 -3.03 -7.98 -3.11
C ARG A 63 -4.43 -8.23 -3.67
N GLU A 64 -5.42 -8.39 -2.81
CA GLU A 64 -6.83 -8.57 -3.20
C GLU A 64 -7.38 -7.36 -3.97
N LEU A 65 -6.83 -6.17 -3.74
CA LEU A 65 -7.22 -4.93 -4.40
C LEU A 65 -6.50 -4.67 -5.72
N LEU A 66 -5.48 -5.45 -6.09
CA LEU A 66 -4.75 -5.28 -7.36
C LEU A 66 -5.65 -5.30 -8.60
N PRO A 67 -6.69 -6.15 -8.70
CA PRO A 67 -7.58 -6.13 -9.85
C PRO A 67 -8.30 -4.78 -10.02
N CYS A 68 -8.66 -4.11 -8.91
CA CYS A 68 -9.23 -2.76 -8.97
C CYS A 68 -8.24 -1.75 -9.57
N MET A 69 -6.96 -1.86 -9.21
CA MET A 69 -5.91 -0.94 -9.66
C MET A 69 -5.50 -1.18 -11.12
N ASN A 70 -5.64 -2.41 -11.61
CA ASN A 70 -5.31 -2.77 -13.00
C ASN A 70 -6.49 -2.63 -13.96
N GLY A 71 -7.63 -2.07 -13.52
CA GLY A 71 -8.82 -1.89 -14.37
C GLY A 71 -9.61 -3.18 -14.62
N SER A 72 -9.36 -4.23 -13.84
CA SER A 72 -10.01 -5.53 -13.92
C SER A 72 -10.84 -5.82 -12.66
N ALA A 73 -11.54 -4.80 -12.15
CA ALA A 73 -12.31 -4.90 -10.91
C ALA A 73 -13.48 -5.88 -11.06
N SER A 74 -13.62 -6.79 -10.10
CA SER A 74 -14.81 -7.62 -9.88
C SER A 74 -15.68 -7.03 -8.76
N SER A 75 -16.95 -7.41 -8.72
CA SER A 75 -17.86 -7.14 -7.60
C SER A 75 -17.22 -7.47 -6.24
N ASP A 76 -16.50 -8.60 -6.15
CA ASP A 76 -15.84 -9.03 -4.91
C ASP A 76 -14.70 -8.10 -4.49
N THR A 77 -13.90 -7.63 -5.46
CA THR A 77 -12.79 -6.71 -5.18
C THR A 77 -13.29 -5.32 -4.82
N VAL A 78 -14.41 -4.87 -5.41
CA VAL A 78 -15.09 -3.62 -5.03
C VAL A 78 -15.67 -3.74 -3.62
N ALA A 79 -16.31 -4.86 -3.30
CA ALA A 79 -16.82 -5.10 -1.95
C ALA A 79 -15.70 -5.10 -0.91
N THR A 80 -14.54 -5.67 -1.24
CA THR A 80 -13.35 -5.64 -0.39
C THR A 80 -12.86 -4.20 -0.17
N LEU A 81 -12.73 -3.42 -1.23
CA LEU A 81 -12.35 -2.01 -1.13
C LEU A 81 -13.31 -1.21 -0.24
N GLN A 82 -14.61 -1.43 -0.40
CA GLN A 82 -15.64 -0.77 0.40
C GLN A 82 -15.56 -1.15 1.89
N ARG A 83 -15.29 -2.43 2.22
CA ARG A 83 -15.12 -2.87 3.61
C ARG A 83 -13.92 -2.18 4.25
N GLU A 84 -12.78 -2.15 3.57
CA GLU A 84 -11.57 -1.53 4.09
C GLU A 84 -11.70 -0.01 4.22
N HIS A 85 -12.34 0.64 3.25
CA HIS A 85 -12.69 2.06 3.35
C HIS A 85 -13.58 2.36 4.57
N LYS A 86 -14.59 1.52 4.84
CA LYS A 86 -15.46 1.68 6.01
C LYS A 86 -14.69 1.49 7.33
N LYS A 87 -13.75 0.54 7.38
CA LYS A 87 -12.89 0.34 8.56
C LYS A 87 -12.01 1.56 8.82
N LEU A 88 -11.36 2.10 7.79
CA LEU A 88 -10.55 3.31 7.93
C LEU A 88 -11.36 4.51 8.42
N LEU A 89 -12.58 4.71 7.90
CA LEU A 89 -13.46 5.79 8.37
C LEU A 89 -13.87 5.62 9.83
N ALA A 90 -14.07 4.38 10.29
CA ALA A 90 -14.36 4.13 11.70
C ALA A 90 -13.15 4.47 12.60
N GLN A 91 -11.95 4.06 12.19
CA GLN A 91 -10.71 4.40 12.91
C GLN A 91 -10.44 5.90 12.95
N ALA A 92 -10.66 6.61 11.83
CA ALA A 92 -10.51 8.06 11.77
C ALA A 92 -11.44 8.76 12.76
N ARG A 93 -12.73 8.39 12.81
CA ARG A 93 -13.71 8.94 13.76
C ARG A 93 -13.32 8.68 15.21
N GLU A 94 -12.76 7.51 15.51
CA GLU A 94 -12.30 7.18 16.86
C GLU A 94 -11.10 8.05 17.28
N LEU A 95 -10.15 8.27 16.37
CA LEU A 95 -9.02 9.16 16.58
C LEU A 95 -9.47 10.62 16.76
N GLU A 96 -10.37 11.12 15.92
CA GLU A 96 -10.97 12.46 16.03
C GLU A 96 -11.69 12.65 17.37
N ALA A 97 -12.50 11.66 17.78
CA ALA A 97 -13.18 11.71 19.07
C ALA A 97 -12.19 11.70 20.26
N THR A 98 -11.07 10.99 20.12
CA THR A 98 -10.00 10.97 21.14
C THR A 98 -9.27 12.30 21.21
N ALA A 99 -8.92 12.88 20.06
CA ALA A 99 -8.30 14.19 19.97
C ALA A 99 -9.20 15.27 20.59
N GLY A 100 -10.51 15.26 20.28
CA GLY A 100 -11.47 16.19 20.88
C GLY A 100 -11.58 16.06 22.41
N ARG A 101 -11.49 14.83 22.96
CA ARG A 101 -11.43 14.65 24.42
C ARG A 101 -10.15 15.25 25.04
N LEU A 102 -9.01 15.13 24.36
CA LEU A 102 -7.76 15.76 24.82
C LEU A 102 -7.85 17.28 24.76
N GLU A 103 -8.46 17.83 23.71
CA GLU A 103 -8.70 19.27 23.58
C GLU A 103 -9.56 19.81 24.73
N SER A 104 -10.66 19.14 25.08
CA SER A 104 -11.48 19.55 26.24
C SER A 104 -10.73 19.48 27.57
N ILE A 105 -9.79 18.53 27.74
CA ILE A 105 -8.93 18.49 28.93
C ILE A 105 -7.99 19.69 28.94
N LEU A 106 -7.34 20.00 27.82
CA LEU A 106 -6.42 21.13 27.70
C LEU A 106 -7.12 22.48 27.94
N GLU A 107 -8.36 22.64 27.48
CA GLU A 107 -9.16 23.85 27.74
C GLU A 107 -9.61 23.99 29.20
N SER A 108 -9.60 22.90 29.97
CA SER A 108 -9.99 22.88 31.38
C SER A 108 -8.84 23.09 32.36
N LEU A 109 -7.59 23.15 31.87
CA LEU A 109 -6.38 23.46 32.65
C LEU A 109 -6.17 24.97 32.77
#